data_AF-B1BVD5-F1
#
_entry.id   AF-B1BVD5-F1
#
_cell.length_a   1.000
_cell.length_b   1.000
_cell.length_c   1.000
_cell.angle_alpha   90.00
_cell.angle_beta   90.00
_cell.angle_gamma   90.00
#
_symmetry.space_group_name_H-M   'P 1'
#
loop_
_entity.id
_entity.type
_entity.pdbx_description
1 polymer ?
#
loop_
_entity_poly.entity_id
_entity_poly.type
_entity_poly.pdbx_seq_one_letter_code
_entity_poly.pdbx_strand_id
1 'polypeptide(L)' 'MDAVNSTVQFLYEVIKWGQMLALPLSAIAFLVGGVLQMTGGAEGGRKAKPWYIGAAVGLVVCLGCTALAQTLQNKITF' A
#
# COMPACT_ATOMS: atom_id res chain seq x y z
N MET A 1 16.64 -24.84 11.94
CA MET A 1 15.52 -23.92 12.22
C MET A 1 15.91 -22.46 12.02
N ASP A 2 17.21 -22.14 11.97
CA ASP A 2 17.72 -20.77 11.77
C ASP A 2 17.49 -20.20 10.36
N ALA A 3 17.71 -20.98 9.31
CA ALA A 3 17.56 -20.49 7.94
C ALA A 3 16.12 -20.03 7.62
N VAL A 4 15.12 -20.82 8.04
CA VAL A 4 13.70 -20.49 7.85
C VAL A 4 13.33 -19.21 8.60
N ASN A 5 13.81 -19.06 9.84
CA ASN A 5 13.50 -17.89 10.66
C ASN A 5 14.15 -16.62 10.08
N SER A 6 15.39 -16.71 9.61
CA SER A 6 16.08 -15.61 8.91
C SER A 6 15.38 -15.20 7.61
N THR A 7 14.87 -16.15 6.84
CA THR A 7 14.10 -15.85 5.62
C THR A 7 12.78 -15.15 5.94
N VAL A 8 12.06 -15.59 6.98
CA VAL A 8 10.79 -14.97 7.40
C VAL A 8 11.01 -13.54 7.91
N GLN A 9 12.06 -13.31 8.69
CA GLN A 9 12.42 -11.96 9.17
C GLN A 9 12.76 -11.02 8.01
N PHE A 10 13.56 -11.48 7.03
CA PHE A 10 13.88 -10.70 5.84
C PHE A 10 12.62 -10.32 5.04
N LEU A 11 11.72 -11.27 4.80
CA LEU A 11 10.45 -11.01 4.11
C LEU A 11 9.58 -10.00 4.87
N TYR A 12 9.52 -10.11 6.19
CA TYR A 12 8.78 -9.18 7.03
C TYR A 12 9.35 -7.75 6.97
N GLU A 13 10.68 -7.64 6.93
CA GLU A 13 11.36 -6.37 6.78
C GLU A 13 11.05 -5.73 5.42
N VAL A 14 11.15 -6.48 4.32
CA VAL A 14 10.78 -6.00 2.97
C VAL A 14 9.34 -5.48 2.92
N ILE A 15 8.39 -6.16 3.57
CA ILE A 15 6.99 -5.72 3.64
C ILE A 15 6.87 -4.40 4.43
N LYS A 16 7.62 -4.25 5.52
CA LYS A 16 7.68 -3.00 6.30
C LYS A 16 8.18 -1.82 5.46
N TRP A 17 9.24 -2.01 4.68
CA TRP A 17 9.75 -0.99 3.77
C TRP A 17 8.72 -0.62 2.69
N GLY A 18 8.04 -1.62 2.13
CA GLY A 18 6.94 -1.40 1.19
C GLY A 18 5.79 -0.59 1.79
N GLN A 19 5.41 -0.86 3.04
CA GLN A 19 4.35 -0.12 3.73
C GLN A 19 4.74 1.33 4.02
N MET A 20 6.00 1.58 4.38
CA MET A 20 6.51 2.94 4.62
C MET A 20 6.37 3.82 3.36
N LEU A 21 6.48 3.23 2.17
CA LEU A 21 6.28 3.93 0.89
C LEU A 21 4.82 3.94 0.43
N ALA A 22 4.02 2.93 0.78
CA ALA A 22 2.63 2.81 0.33
C ALA A 22 1.75 4.00 0.77
N LEU A 23 1.90 4.45 2.01
CA LEU A 23 1.13 5.58 2.55
C LEU A 23 1.43 6.91 1.85
N PRO A 24 2.70 7.37 1.74
CA PRO A 24 3.02 8.60 1.02
C PRO A 24 2.70 8.50 -0.48
N LEU A 25 2.90 7.34 -1.12
CA LEU A 25 2.56 7.16 -2.53
C LEU A 25 1.05 7.33 -2.77
N SER A 26 0.24 6.75 -1.89
CA SER A 26 -1.22 6.88 -1.94
C SER A 26 -1.66 8.32 -1.69
N ALA A 27 -1.03 9.00 -0.72
CA ALA A 27 -1.30 10.42 -0.45
C ALA A 27 -1.01 11.31 -1.68
N ILE A 28 0.11 11.09 -2.37
CA ILE A 28 0.44 11.80 -3.60
C ILE A 28 -0.60 11.51 -4.69
N ALA A 29 -0.99 10.25 -4.87
CA ALA A 29 -2.00 9.88 -5.86
C ALA A 29 -3.36 10.53 -5.58
N PHE A 30 -3.77 10.61 -4.30
CA PHE A 30 -4.98 11.36 -3.91
C PHE A 30 -4.85 12.86 -4.19
N LEU A 31 -3.69 13.46 -3.92
CA LEU A 31 -3.45 14.88 -4.22
C LEU A 31 -3.53 15.16 -5.73
N VAL A 32 -2.90 14.32 -6.55
CA VAL A 32 -2.96 14.46 -8.02
C VAL A 32 -4.39 14.31 -8.53
N GLY A 33 -5.13 13.31 -8.04
CA GLY A 33 -6.55 13.16 -8.33
C GLY A 33 -7.36 14.40 -7.92
N GLY A 34 -7.08 14.96 -6.73
CA GLY A 34 -7.68 16.18 -6.20
C GLY A 34 -7.47 17.39 -7.11
N VAL A 35 -6.23 17.63 -7.53
CA VAL A 35 -5.89 18.73 -8.44
C VAL A 35 -6.62 18.57 -9.77
N LEU A 36 -6.65 17.36 -10.35
CA LEU A 36 -7.38 17.09 -11.60
C LEU A 36 -8.89 17.29 -11.46
N GLN A 37 -9.46 16.91 -10.32
CA GLN A 37 -10.88 17.11 -10.02
C GLN A 37 -11.22 18.61 -9.94
N MET A 38 -10.39 19.39 -9.26
CA MET A 38 -10.61 20.82 -9.06
C MET A 38 -10.37 21.65 -10.33
N THR A 39 -9.36 21.29 -11.13
CA THR A 39 -8.91 22.10 -12.28
C THR A 39 -9.40 21.59 -13.64
N GLY A 40 -9.90 20.36 -13.73
CA GLY A 40 -10.24 19.71 -14.99
C GLY A 40 -11.60 20.08 -15.60
N GLY A 41 -12.37 20.98 -14.99
CA GLY A 41 -13.70 21.39 -15.48
C GLY A 41 -14.67 20.19 -15.60
N ALA A 42 -15.45 20.13 -16.68
CA ALA A 42 -16.42 19.05 -16.91
C ALA A 42 -15.78 17.64 -16.98
N GLU A 43 -14.50 17.58 -17.32
CA GLU A 43 -13.74 16.33 -17.47
C GLU A 43 -12.92 15.97 -16.22
N GLY A 44 -12.87 16.87 -15.22
CA GLY A 44 -12.06 16.71 -14.02
C GLY A 44 -12.40 15.45 -13.24
N GLY A 45 -13.70 15.17 -13.07
CA GLY A 45 -14.18 13.94 -12.43
C GLY A 45 -13.74 12.66 -13.15
N ARG A 46 -13.80 12.65 -14.49
CA ARG A 46 -13.40 11.49 -15.30
C ARG A 46 -11.91 11.20 -15.17
N LYS A 47 -11.08 12.25 -15.14
CA LYS A 47 -9.61 12.15 -15.03
C LYS A 47 -9.13 11.84 -13.61
N ALA A 48 -9.82 12.34 -12.58
CA ALA A 48 -9.46 12.12 -11.17
C ALA A 48 -9.84 10.71 -10.67
N LYS A 49 -10.94 10.13 -11.17
CA LYS A 49 -11.44 8.82 -10.76
C LYS A 49 -10.40 7.69 -10.73
N PRO A 50 -9.57 7.47 -11.76
CA PRO A 50 -8.54 6.41 -11.72
C PRO A 50 -7.49 6.64 -10.64
N TRP A 51 -7.15 7.90 -10.32
CA TRP A 51 -6.19 8.21 -9.26
C TRP A 51 -6.76 7.87 -7.88
N TYR A 52 -8.02 8.21 -7.62
CA TYR A 52 -8.68 7.86 -6.36
C TYR A 52 -8.85 6.36 -6.17
N ILE A 53 -9.29 5.66 -7.22
CA ILE A 53 -9.48 4.21 -7.16
C ILE A 53 -8.13 3.52 -7.02
N GLY A 54 -7.12 3.91 -7.81
CA GLY A 54 -5.78 3.35 -7.74
C GLY A 54 -5.13 3.55 -6.36
N ALA A 55 -5.25 4.77 -5.80
CA ALA A 55 -4.73 5.08 -4.47
C ALA A 55 -5.45 4.29 -3.37
N ALA A 56 -6.79 4.23 -3.41
CA ALA A 56 -7.57 3.51 -2.40
C ALA A 56 -7.33 1.99 -2.45
N VAL A 57 -7.43 1.39 -3.65
CA VAL A 57 -7.26 -0.06 -3.83
C VAL A 57 -5.81 -0.46 -3.54
N GLY A 58 -4.83 0.29 -4.04
CA GLY A 58 -3.41 0.02 -3.78
C GLY A 58 -3.07 0.07 -2.30
N LEU A 59 -3.58 1.07 -1.57
CA LEU A 59 -3.37 1.19 -0.13
C LEU A 59 -3.97 0.01 0.64
N VAL A 60 -5.20 -0.40 0.33
CA VAL A 60 -5.84 -1.56 0.96
C VAL A 60 -5.04 -2.84 0.73
N VAL A 61 -4.56 -3.06 -0.50
CA VAL A 61 -3.73 -4.23 -0.82
C VAL A 61 -2.43 -4.22 -0.03
N CYS A 62 -1.72 -3.07 0.03
CA CYS A 62 -0.48 -2.96 0.80
C CYS A 62 -0.70 -3.21 2.31
N LEU A 63 -1.77 -2.66 2.90
CA LEU A 63 -2.12 -2.92 4.30
C LEU A 63 -2.52 -4.38 4.55
N GLY A 64 -3.20 -5.01 3.59
CA GLY A 64 -3.55 -6.42 3.64
C GLY A 64 -2.32 -7.33 3.68
N CYS A 65 -1.28 -7.02 2.89
CA CYS A 65 0.00 -7.74 2.91
C CYS A 65 0.67 -7.69 4.29
N THR A 66 0.67 -6.54 4.95
CA THR A 66 1.20 -6.42 6.32
C THR A 66 0.43 -7.27 7.30
N ALA A 67 -0.90 -7.26 7.23
CA ALA A 67 -1.73 -8.08 8.12
C ALA A 67 -1.44 -9.58 7.94
N LEU A 68 -1.25 -10.05 6.70
CA LEU A 68 -0.87 -11.44 6.41
C LEU A 68 0.54 -11.78 6.90
N ALA A 69 1.49 -10.86 6.77
CA ALA A 69 2.85 -11.05 7.28
C ALA A 69 2.87 -11.20 8.81
N GLN A 70 2.07 -10.37 9.51
CA GLN A 70 1.92 -10.41 10.97
C GLN A 70 1.32 -11.73 11.45
N THR A 71 0.29 -12.24 10.78
CA THR A 71 -0.33 -13.51 11.17
C THR A 71 0.62 -14.69 10.99
N LEU A 72 1.44 -14.70 9.93
CA LEU A 72 2.48 -15.71 9.72
C LEU A 72 3.56 -15.66 10.80
N GLN A 73 4.07 -14.48 11.15
CA GLN A 73 5.08 -14.33 12.21
C GLN A 73 4.58 -14.86 13.57
N ASN A 74 3.32 -14.56 13.90
CA ASN A 74 2.69 -15.02 15.14
C ASN A 74 2.39 -16.53 15.16
N LYS A 75 2.34 -17.18 13.99
CA LYS A 75 2.04 -18.61 13.84
C LYS A 75 3.28 -19.49 13.60
N ILE A 76 4.41 -18.91 13.21
CA ILE A 76 5.67 -19.66 12.98
C ILE A 76 6.54 -19.67 14.26
N THR A 77 6.26 -18.77 15.21
CA THR A 77 6.91 -18.74 16.53
C THR A 77 6.24 -19.73 17.50
N PHE A 78 6.26 -21.03 17.16
CA PHE A 78 5.98 -22.13 18.10
C PHE A 78 7.28 -22.82 18.52
#